data_AF-A0AAW0WSL3-F1
#
_entry.id   AF-A0AAW0WSL3-F1
#
_cell.length_a   1.000
_cell.length_b   1.000
_cell.length_c   1.000
_cell.angle_alpha   90.00
_cell.angle_beta   90.00
_cell.angle_gamma   90.00
#
_symmetry.space_group_name_H-M   'P 1'
#
loop_
_entity.id
_entity.type
_entity.pdbx_description
1 polymer ?
#
loop_
_entity_poly.entity_id
_entity_poly.type
_entity_poly.pdbx_seq_one_letter_code
_entity_poly.pdbx_strand_id
1 'polypeptide(L)'
;QTIDYPARPVVPAVVHCGGIHIRPAKPLPQDLEDWVQGAGDAGFIFFSLGSAVPPSTMPEEYRTILVQVFASLKQRVLWKWDKDTMDDLPPNVRLGKWLPQQDILGDPRLRLFITHGGLLSTLESMYHGVSVLGIPVFADQQSNMIKVQRDGWGKVLFWDQLTFDNLKNTIDIVMNDTSMRAEVARWSKIMKDRPQEPAEVALYWIKYVIRHQGAYHLRCPAATMTWYELYNVDVWATVVVLLVIISYVSVRLIISLCSWLFSRSKAKTD
;
A
#
# COMPACT_ATOMS: atom_id res chain seq x y z
N GLN A 1 3.30 8.14 -9.85
CA GLN A 1 2.78 8.86 -8.65
C GLN A 1 1.54 8.20 -8.05
N THR A 2 0.64 7.61 -8.84
CA THR A 2 -0.65 7.04 -8.40
C THR A 2 -0.63 5.54 -8.05
N ILE A 3 0.55 4.92 -8.03
CA ILE A 3 0.67 3.47 -7.83
C ILE A 3 0.45 3.11 -6.36
N ASP A 4 1.07 3.85 -5.44
CA ASP A 4 1.07 3.55 -4.00
C ASP A 4 -0.08 4.22 -3.25
N TYR A 5 -0.51 5.39 -3.73
CA TYR A 5 -1.53 6.21 -3.09
C TYR A 5 -2.62 6.63 -4.08
N PRO A 6 -3.85 6.86 -3.61
CA PRO A 6 -4.90 7.47 -4.42
C PRO A 6 -4.44 8.78 -5.05
N ALA A 7 -4.90 9.05 -6.26
CA ALA A 7 -4.67 10.34 -6.91
C ALA A 7 -5.22 11.48 -6.04
N ARG A 8 -4.37 12.42 -5.66
CA ARG A 8 -4.73 13.58 -4.85
C ARG A 8 -3.82 14.77 -5.16
N PRO A 9 -4.30 16.01 -4.98
CA PRO A 9 -3.44 17.19 -5.04
C PRO A 9 -2.34 17.11 -3.98
N VAL A 10 -1.11 17.47 -4.38
CA VAL A 10 0.03 17.58 -3.47
C VAL A 10 0.69 18.94 -3.66
N VAL A 11 1.22 19.50 -2.56
CA VAL A 11 1.97 20.76 -2.61
C VAL A 11 3.33 20.56 -3.30
N PRO A 12 3.93 21.60 -3.90
CA PRO A 12 5.22 21.49 -4.59
C PRO A 12 6.37 20.92 -3.75
N ALA A 13 6.31 21.07 -2.42
CA ALA A 13 7.28 20.48 -1.49
C ALA A 13 7.19 18.94 -1.33
N VAL A 14 6.14 18.30 -1.87
CA VAL A 14 6.00 16.84 -1.84
C VAL A 14 6.53 16.26 -3.13
N VAL A 15 7.63 15.53 -3.02
CA VAL A 15 8.28 14.86 -4.16
C VAL A 15 8.10 13.35 -4.00
N HIS A 16 7.49 12.73 -5.00
CA HIS A 16 7.27 11.28 -5.01
C HIS A 16 8.49 10.53 -5.56
N CYS A 17 9.16 9.79 -4.68
CA CYS A 17 10.31 8.93 -5.01
C CYS A 17 10.04 7.46 -4.64
N GLY A 18 8.80 7.00 -4.83
CA GLY A 18 8.40 5.62 -4.55
C GLY A 18 9.26 4.60 -5.32
N GLY A 19 9.62 3.50 -4.67
CA GLY A 19 10.46 2.46 -5.26
C GLY A 19 11.96 2.80 -5.34
N ILE A 20 12.46 3.75 -4.56
CA ILE A 20 13.89 4.11 -4.51
C ILE A 20 14.84 2.94 -4.17
N HIS A 21 14.34 1.92 -3.48
CA HIS A 21 15.09 0.72 -3.07
C HIS A 21 15.15 -0.35 -4.17
N ILE A 22 14.38 -0.19 -5.24
CA ILE A 22 14.15 -1.23 -6.23
C ILE A 22 15.19 -1.14 -7.33
N ARG A 23 15.66 -2.29 -7.79
CA ARG A 23 16.69 -2.42 -8.81
C ARG A 23 16.38 -3.59 -9.74
N PRO A 24 17.00 -3.64 -10.93
CA PRO A 24 17.04 -4.86 -11.72
C PRO A 24 17.59 -6.04 -10.93
N ALA A 25 17.09 -7.24 -11.25
CA ALA A 25 17.59 -8.48 -10.68
C ALA A 25 19.02 -8.74 -11.16
N LYS A 26 19.84 -9.24 -10.24
CA LYS A 26 21.15 -9.82 -10.47
C LYS A 26 21.02 -11.34 -10.56
N PRO A 27 22.02 -12.04 -11.12
CA PRO A 27 22.05 -13.50 -11.08
C PRO A 27 21.94 -14.02 -9.65
N LEU A 28 21.20 -15.13 -9.47
CA LEU A 28 21.13 -15.81 -8.18
C LEU A 28 22.51 -16.37 -7.79
N PRO A 29 22.84 -16.39 -6.49
CA PRO A 29 23.95 -17.20 -5.98
C PRO A 29 23.85 -18.65 -6.46
N GLN A 30 25.00 -19.27 -6.77
CA GLN A 30 25.05 -20.59 -7.41
C GLN A 30 24.25 -21.66 -6.63
N ASP A 31 24.33 -21.64 -5.31
CA ASP A 31 23.62 -22.57 -4.45
C ASP A 31 22.10 -22.43 -4.58
N LEU A 32 21.58 -21.19 -4.72
CA LEU A 32 20.16 -20.94 -4.97
C LEU A 32 19.78 -21.30 -6.40
N GLU A 33 20.65 -20.99 -7.37
CA GLU A 33 20.46 -21.33 -8.79
C GLU A 33 20.28 -22.85 -8.98
N ASP A 34 21.20 -23.66 -8.43
CA ASP A 34 21.14 -25.13 -8.49
C ASP A 34 19.84 -25.66 -7.87
N TRP A 35 19.40 -25.03 -6.78
CA TRP A 35 18.15 -25.38 -6.13
C TRP A 35 16.92 -25.03 -6.98
N VAL A 36 16.84 -23.84 -7.56
CA VAL A 36 15.67 -23.47 -8.38
C VAL A 36 15.66 -24.21 -9.72
N GLN A 37 16.83 -24.52 -10.28
CA GLN A 37 16.95 -25.31 -11.51
C GLN A 37 16.37 -26.72 -11.36
N GLY A 38 16.59 -27.35 -10.20
CA GLY A 38 16.04 -28.67 -9.91
C GLY A 38 14.51 -28.72 -9.79
N ALA A 39 13.80 -27.58 -9.90
CA ALA A 39 12.35 -27.55 -9.99
C ALA A 39 11.80 -27.88 -11.40
N GLY A 40 12.66 -27.82 -12.43
CA GLY A 40 12.25 -28.02 -13.83
C GLY A 40 11.13 -27.08 -14.26
N ASP A 41 10.23 -27.57 -15.13
CA ASP A 41 9.15 -26.77 -15.72
C ASP A 41 8.10 -26.31 -14.70
N ALA A 42 7.97 -27.02 -13.56
CA ALA A 42 7.08 -26.62 -12.49
C ALA A 42 7.44 -25.24 -11.94
N GLY A 43 8.73 -24.87 -11.99
CA GLY A 43 9.24 -23.63 -11.41
C GLY A 43 9.16 -23.66 -9.87
N PHE A 44 9.30 -22.49 -9.25
CA PHE A 44 9.38 -22.40 -7.80
C PHE A 44 8.49 -21.30 -7.22
N ILE A 45 8.23 -21.38 -5.93
CA ILE A 45 7.48 -20.41 -5.13
C ILE A 45 8.43 -19.79 -4.13
N PHE A 46 8.29 -18.48 -3.91
CA PHE A 46 8.98 -17.79 -2.82
C PHE A 46 7.99 -17.45 -1.71
N PHE A 47 8.30 -17.81 -0.47
CA PHE A 47 7.50 -17.50 0.71
C PHE A 47 8.30 -16.63 1.67
N SER A 48 7.79 -15.45 2.01
CA SER A 48 8.44 -14.52 2.95
C SER A 48 7.42 -13.62 3.66
N LEU A 49 7.32 -13.75 4.98
CA LEU A 49 6.47 -12.89 5.81
C LEU A 49 7.21 -11.66 6.36
N GLY A 50 8.34 -11.29 5.75
CA GLY A 50 9.17 -10.18 6.20
C GLY A 50 10.04 -10.54 7.40
N SER A 51 10.49 -9.53 8.13
CA SER A 51 11.44 -9.66 9.26
C SER A 51 11.01 -8.94 10.53
N ALA A 52 9.86 -8.26 10.52
CA ALA A 52 9.39 -7.49 11.67
C ALA A 52 8.93 -8.39 12.83
N VAL A 53 8.37 -9.56 12.50
CA VAL A 53 8.06 -10.62 13.45
C VAL A 53 8.94 -11.83 13.09
N PRO A 54 9.66 -12.43 14.05
CA PRO A 54 10.43 -13.65 13.79
C PRO A 54 9.51 -14.75 13.25
N PRO A 55 9.74 -15.30 12.04
CA PRO A 55 8.89 -16.34 11.48
C PRO A 55 8.73 -17.57 12.39
N SER A 56 9.76 -17.91 13.18
CA SER A 56 9.75 -19.02 14.11
C SER A 56 8.83 -18.86 15.33
N THR A 57 8.25 -17.68 15.56
CA THR A 57 7.21 -17.49 16.58
C THR A 57 5.80 -17.74 16.04
N MET A 58 5.66 -18.16 14.77
CA MET A 58 4.38 -18.54 14.19
C MET A 58 3.75 -19.69 14.98
N PRO A 59 2.44 -19.62 15.30
CA PRO A 59 1.72 -20.73 15.92
C PRO A 59 1.90 -22.03 15.14
N GLU A 60 2.13 -23.13 15.87
CA GLU A 60 2.47 -24.41 15.27
C GLU A 60 1.38 -24.96 14.34
N GLU A 61 0.11 -24.68 14.63
CA GLU A 61 -1.03 -24.99 13.78
C GLU A 61 -0.85 -24.45 12.36
N TYR A 62 -0.55 -23.16 12.21
CA TYR A 62 -0.38 -22.54 10.90
C TYR A 62 0.90 -22.98 10.20
N ARG A 63 1.99 -23.16 10.96
CA ARG A 63 3.25 -23.71 10.44
C ARG A 63 3.03 -25.10 9.84
N THR A 64 2.27 -25.96 10.55
CA THR A 64 1.92 -27.31 10.11
C THR A 64 1.10 -27.29 8.82
N ILE A 65 0.11 -26.39 8.72
CA ILE A 65 -0.67 -26.21 7.48
C ILE A 65 0.23 -25.80 6.31
N LEU A 66 1.14 -24.84 6.50
CA LEU A 66 2.08 -24.41 5.47
C LEU A 66 2.98 -25.56 5.00
N VAL A 67 3.56 -26.31 5.94
CA VAL A 67 4.38 -27.50 5.65
C VAL A 67 3.59 -28.53 4.84
N GLN A 68 2.37 -28.88 5.28
CA GLN A 68 1.53 -29.85 4.59
C GLN A 68 1.18 -29.40 3.17
N VAL A 69 0.78 -28.13 2.99
CA VAL A 69 0.45 -27.60 1.67
C VAL A 69 1.68 -27.60 0.78
N PHE A 70 2.82 -27.06 1.25
CA PHE A 70 4.05 -27.02 0.46
C PHE A 70 4.53 -28.41 0.06
N ALA A 71 4.44 -29.40 0.95
CA ALA A 71 4.77 -30.79 0.64
C ALA A 71 3.91 -31.37 -0.50
N SER A 72 2.68 -30.88 -0.66
CA SER A 72 1.75 -31.34 -1.70
C SER A 72 2.00 -30.70 -3.08
N LEU A 73 2.82 -29.66 -3.16
CA LEU A 73 3.08 -28.91 -4.38
C LEU A 73 4.16 -29.57 -5.25
N LYS A 74 4.01 -29.43 -6.57
CA LYS A 74 5.05 -29.88 -7.53
C LYS A 74 6.22 -28.90 -7.60
N GLN A 75 5.98 -27.65 -7.23
CA GLN A 75 6.97 -26.58 -7.20
C GLN A 75 7.97 -26.80 -6.06
N ARG A 76 9.21 -26.35 -6.26
CA ARG A 76 10.10 -26.10 -5.13
C ARG A 76 9.66 -24.84 -4.40
N VAL A 77 9.90 -24.77 -3.11
CA VAL A 77 9.57 -23.61 -2.28
C VAL A 77 10.83 -23.08 -1.62
N LEU A 78 11.13 -21.80 -1.85
CA LEU A 78 12.09 -21.05 -1.05
C LEU A 78 11.34 -20.37 0.09
N TRP A 79 11.65 -20.75 1.32
CA TRP A 79 10.97 -20.23 2.52
C TRP A 79 11.95 -19.40 3.34
N LYS A 80 11.70 -18.09 3.43
CA LYS A 80 12.41 -17.22 4.36
C LYS A 80 12.09 -17.60 5.82
N TRP A 81 13.08 -18.10 6.54
CA TRP A 81 12.93 -18.59 7.91
C TRP A 81 14.14 -18.20 8.76
N ASP A 82 13.94 -17.90 10.04
CA ASP A 82 14.96 -17.37 10.95
C ASP A 82 15.81 -18.44 11.66
N LYS A 83 15.45 -19.73 11.52
CA LYS A 83 16.23 -20.88 12.01
C LYS A 83 16.84 -21.69 10.85
N ASP A 84 17.86 -22.49 11.14
CA ASP A 84 18.54 -23.32 10.12
C ASP A 84 17.77 -24.62 9.80
N THR A 85 16.97 -25.11 10.74
CA THR A 85 16.28 -26.39 10.64
C THR A 85 14.80 -26.28 11.01
N MET A 86 14.04 -27.24 10.52
CA MET A 86 12.64 -27.50 10.84
C MET A 86 12.44 -29.02 10.71
N ASP A 87 11.97 -29.68 11.76
CA ASP A 87 12.02 -31.16 11.87
C ASP A 87 11.17 -31.89 10.81
N ASP A 88 10.07 -31.27 10.41
CA ASP A 88 9.09 -31.76 9.42
C ASP A 88 9.24 -31.06 8.05
N LEU A 89 10.43 -30.53 7.74
CA LEU A 89 10.68 -29.82 6.48
C LEU A 89 10.52 -30.76 5.26
N PRO A 90 9.62 -30.46 4.31
CA PRO A 90 9.44 -31.30 3.12
C PRO A 90 10.64 -31.21 2.16
N PRO A 91 10.92 -32.26 1.38
CA PRO A 91 12.10 -32.32 0.51
C PRO A 91 12.07 -31.32 -0.65
N ASN A 92 10.92 -30.76 -1.00
CA ASN A 92 10.78 -29.70 -2.02
C ASN A 92 10.88 -28.28 -1.42
N VAL A 93 11.09 -28.14 -0.11
CA VAL A 93 11.19 -26.87 0.59
C VAL A 93 12.62 -26.63 1.03
N ARG A 94 13.12 -25.42 0.79
CA ARG A 94 14.42 -24.96 1.29
C ARG A 94 14.27 -23.71 2.13
N LEU A 95 14.83 -23.74 3.34
CA LEU A 95 14.87 -22.60 4.24
C LEU A 95 16.01 -21.64 3.87
N GLY A 96 15.82 -20.35 4.13
CA GLY A 96 16.87 -19.35 4.05
C GLY A 96 16.66 -18.18 5.00
N LYS A 97 17.68 -17.85 5.80
CA LYS A 97 17.64 -16.68 6.72
C LYS A 97 17.67 -15.36 5.97
N TRP A 98 18.58 -15.28 5.00
CA TRP A 98 18.79 -14.13 4.14
C TRP A 98 18.72 -14.61 2.69
N LEU A 99 17.70 -14.15 1.99
CA LEU A 99 17.46 -14.49 0.59
C LEU A 99 17.51 -13.21 -0.24
N PRO A 100 18.15 -13.23 -1.43
CA PRO A 100 18.23 -12.08 -2.31
C PRO A 100 16.87 -11.83 -2.99
N GLN A 101 15.93 -11.24 -2.25
CA GLN A 101 14.51 -11.16 -2.63
C GLN A 101 14.29 -10.55 -4.02
N GLN A 102 14.90 -9.42 -4.36
CA GLN A 102 14.73 -8.81 -5.69
C GLN A 102 15.30 -9.68 -6.82
N ASP A 103 16.35 -10.44 -6.54
CA ASP A 103 16.95 -11.34 -7.52
C ASP A 103 16.06 -12.57 -7.74
N ILE A 104 15.47 -13.09 -6.67
CA ILE A 104 14.45 -14.14 -6.71
C ILE A 104 13.19 -13.67 -7.44
N LEU A 105 12.70 -12.47 -7.14
CA LEU A 105 11.50 -11.91 -7.78
C LEU A 105 11.72 -11.66 -9.27
N GLY A 106 12.95 -11.37 -9.71
CA GLY A 106 13.28 -11.23 -11.11
C GLY A 106 13.57 -12.53 -11.87
N ASP A 107 13.54 -13.69 -11.20
CA ASP A 107 13.80 -14.97 -11.86
C ASP A 107 12.59 -15.43 -12.70
N PRO A 108 12.76 -15.77 -13.98
CA PRO A 108 11.66 -16.16 -14.86
C PRO A 108 10.96 -17.48 -14.47
N ARG A 109 11.58 -18.31 -13.62
CA ARG A 109 11.02 -19.58 -13.13
C ARG A 109 10.16 -19.39 -11.89
N LEU A 110 10.15 -18.20 -11.28
CA LEU A 110 9.28 -17.89 -10.15
C LEU A 110 7.81 -17.91 -10.62
N ARG A 111 6.99 -18.71 -9.94
CA ARG A 111 5.56 -18.84 -10.26
C ARG A 111 4.68 -17.95 -9.41
N LEU A 112 5.03 -17.78 -8.14
CA LEU A 112 4.24 -17.08 -7.14
C LEU A 112 5.14 -16.56 -6.02
N PHE A 113 4.85 -15.35 -5.57
CA PHE A 113 5.37 -14.83 -4.31
C PHE A 113 4.29 -14.80 -3.23
N ILE A 114 4.49 -15.59 -2.18
CA ILE A 114 3.63 -15.57 -0.99
C ILE A 114 4.25 -14.63 0.04
N THR A 115 3.53 -13.59 0.42
CA THR A 115 4.07 -12.49 1.23
C THR A 115 3.12 -12.03 2.31
N HIS A 116 3.66 -11.44 3.38
CA HIS A 116 2.85 -10.70 4.34
C HIS A 116 2.20 -9.42 3.77
N GLY A 117 2.61 -8.94 2.59
CA GLY A 117 2.03 -7.75 1.97
C GLY A 117 2.57 -6.41 2.46
N GLY A 118 3.76 -6.39 3.05
CA GLY A 118 4.47 -5.15 3.37
C GLY A 118 4.69 -4.28 2.11
N LEU A 119 4.63 -2.96 2.27
CA LEU A 119 4.68 -2.00 1.15
C LEU A 119 5.88 -2.23 0.21
N LEU A 120 7.08 -2.45 0.77
CA LEU A 120 8.30 -2.66 -0.02
C LEU A 120 8.23 -3.98 -0.83
N SER A 121 7.82 -5.08 -0.20
CA SER A 121 7.64 -6.37 -0.89
C SER A 121 6.62 -6.28 -2.03
N THR A 122 5.51 -5.56 -1.81
CA THR A 122 4.47 -5.36 -2.82
C THR A 122 4.99 -4.54 -4.00
N LEU A 123 5.77 -3.48 -3.72
CA LEU A 123 6.42 -2.66 -4.74
C LEU A 123 7.46 -3.44 -5.56
N GLU A 124 8.30 -4.24 -4.91
CA GLU A 124 9.28 -5.10 -5.58
C GLU A 124 8.57 -6.13 -6.48
N SER A 125 7.51 -6.77 -5.99
CA SER A 125 6.73 -7.73 -6.77
C SER A 125 6.10 -7.09 -8.00
N MET A 126 5.52 -5.89 -7.84
CA MET A 126 4.98 -5.12 -8.95
C MET A 126 6.06 -4.75 -9.97
N TYR A 127 7.23 -4.28 -9.51
CA TYR A 127 8.34 -3.95 -10.40
C TYR A 127 8.81 -5.17 -11.19
N HIS A 128 8.92 -6.34 -10.56
CA HIS A 128 9.35 -7.57 -11.25
C HIS A 128 8.23 -8.27 -12.04
N GLY A 129 6.98 -7.82 -11.93
CA GLY A 129 5.87 -8.42 -12.67
C GLY A 129 5.45 -9.78 -12.11
N VAL A 130 5.47 -9.94 -10.78
CA VAL A 130 5.16 -11.19 -10.08
C VAL A 130 3.84 -11.06 -9.33
N SER A 131 2.89 -11.95 -9.63
CA SER A 131 1.63 -12.06 -8.89
C SER A 131 1.87 -12.54 -7.46
N VAL A 132 1.03 -12.11 -6.52
CA VAL A 132 1.21 -12.42 -5.10
C VAL A 132 0.00 -13.09 -4.45
N LEU A 133 0.30 -13.92 -3.46
CA LEU A 133 -0.66 -14.33 -2.43
C LEU A 133 -0.26 -13.67 -1.12
N GLY A 134 -1.13 -12.79 -0.62
CA GLY A 134 -0.93 -12.09 0.64
C GLY A 134 -1.48 -12.86 1.84
N ILE A 135 -0.68 -12.96 2.89
CA ILE A 135 -1.11 -13.44 4.22
C ILE A 135 -0.75 -12.37 5.25
N PRO A 136 -1.57 -11.31 5.41
CA PRO A 136 -1.25 -10.16 6.24
C PRO A 136 -1.07 -10.53 7.71
N VAL A 137 -0.08 -9.93 8.37
CA VAL A 137 0.22 -10.17 9.79
C VAL A 137 -0.22 -8.99 10.66
N PHE A 138 0.15 -7.75 10.30
CA PHE A 138 -0.17 -6.55 11.11
C PHE A 138 -0.07 -5.24 10.32
N ALA A 139 -0.40 -4.12 10.97
CA ALA A 139 -0.30 -2.75 10.44
C ALA A 139 -1.04 -2.55 9.10
N ASP A 140 -0.38 -1.95 8.11
CA ASP A 140 -0.92 -1.56 6.81
C ASP A 140 -0.99 -2.72 5.80
N GLN A 141 -0.45 -3.89 6.15
CA GLN A 141 -0.34 -5.07 5.27
C GLN A 141 -1.69 -5.52 4.71
N GLN A 142 -2.74 -5.48 5.54
CA GLN A 142 -4.09 -5.82 5.09
C GLN A 142 -4.59 -4.85 4.02
N SER A 143 -4.43 -3.54 4.22
CA SER A 143 -4.81 -2.52 3.25
C SER A 143 -4.02 -2.65 1.95
N ASN A 144 -2.71 -2.96 2.04
CA ASN A 144 -1.87 -3.20 0.88
C ASN A 144 -2.38 -4.41 0.08
N MET A 145 -2.65 -5.55 0.72
CA MET A 145 -3.13 -6.75 0.03
C MET A 145 -4.54 -6.63 -0.53
N ILE A 146 -5.43 -5.88 0.15
CA ILE A 146 -6.75 -5.54 -0.40
C ILE A 146 -6.59 -4.72 -1.69
N LYS A 147 -5.66 -3.76 -1.71
CA LYS A 147 -5.35 -2.98 -2.91
C LYS A 147 -4.79 -3.88 -4.02
N VAL A 148 -3.84 -4.77 -3.73
CA VAL A 148 -3.33 -5.75 -4.70
C VAL A 148 -4.46 -6.57 -5.33
N GLN A 149 -5.36 -7.11 -4.50
CA GLN A 149 -6.47 -7.91 -4.98
C GLN A 149 -7.45 -7.10 -5.82
N ARG A 150 -7.76 -5.86 -5.40
CA ARG A 150 -8.61 -4.94 -6.17
C ARG A 150 -7.98 -4.54 -7.50
N ASP A 151 -6.66 -4.35 -7.50
CA ASP A 151 -5.89 -4.00 -8.69
C ASP A 151 -5.68 -5.23 -9.61
N GLY A 152 -6.13 -6.42 -9.20
CA GLY A 152 -6.31 -7.58 -10.07
C GLY A 152 -5.09 -8.49 -10.25
N TRP A 153 -4.03 -8.32 -9.45
CA TRP A 153 -2.77 -9.04 -9.65
C TRP A 153 -2.34 -9.93 -8.48
N GLY A 154 -3.26 -10.21 -7.57
CA GLY A 154 -3.02 -11.14 -6.48
C GLY A 154 -4.28 -11.45 -5.68
N LYS A 155 -4.11 -12.25 -4.63
CA LYS A 155 -5.18 -12.61 -3.69
C LYS A 155 -4.73 -12.34 -2.25
N VAL A 156 -5.68 -12.12 -1.36
CA VAL A 156 -5.44 -12.05 0.09
C VAL A 156 -6.13 -13.22 0.78
N LEU A 157 -5.42 -13.86 1.72
CA LEU A 157 -5.93 -14.90 2.59
C LEU A 157 -5.59 -14.53 4.04
N PHE A 158 -6.59 -14.49 4.91
CA PHE A 158 -6.39 -14.16 6.32
C PHE A 158 -6.08 -15.41 7.14
N TRP A 159 -5.42 -15.24 8.30
CA TRP A 159 -4.97 -16.36 9.14
C TRP A 159 -6.12 -17.24 9.65
N ASP A 160 -7.28 -16.65 9.94
CA ASP A 160 -8.50 -17.37 10.33
C ASP A 160 -9.12 -18.20 9.19
N GLN A 161 -8.73 -17.94 7.95
CA GLN A 161 -9.14 -18.66 6.75
C GLN A 161 -8.11 -19.71 6.31
N LEU A 162 -6.97 -19.79 7.00
CA LEU A 162 -5.86 -20.64 6.61
C LEU A 162 -6.16 -22.10 6.95
N THR A 163 -6.59 -22.86 5.94
CA THR A 163 -6.71 -24.32 5.99
C THR A 163 -5.90 -24.93 4.85
N PHE A 164 -5.63 -26.24 4.91
CA PHE A 164 -4.94 -26.95 3.83
C PHE A 164 -5.60 -26.69 2.47
N ASP A 165 -6.92 -26.93 2.37
CA ASP A 165 -7.66 -26.78 1.13
C ASP A 165 -7.69 -25.32 0.65
N ASN A 166 -7.93 -24.37 1.56
CA ASN A 166 -8.10 -22.99 1.17
C ASN A 166 -6.77 -22.36 0.69
N LEU A 167 -5.66 -22.65 1.39
CA LEU A 167 -4.34 -22.21 0.98
C LEU A 167 -3.92 -22.86 -0.35
N LYS A 168 -4.07 -24.18 -0.47
CA LYS A 168 -3.70 -24.91 -1.69
C LYS A 168 -4.49 -24.42 -2.91
N ASN A 169 -5.82 -24.33 -2.78
CA ASN A 169 -6.69 -23.85 -3.86
C ASN A 169 -6.34 -22.42 -4.25
N THR A 170 -6.03 -21.54 -3.28
CA THR A 170 -5.66 -20.15 -3.57
C THR A 170 -4.31 -20.08 -4.28
N ILE A 171 -3.32 -20.89 -3.88
CA ILE A 171 -2.03 -21.01 -4.58
C ILE A 171 -2.25 -21.44 -6.04
N ASP A 172 -3.06 -22.48 -6.26
CA ASP A 172 -3.38 -22.97 -7.60
C ASP A 172 -4.10 -21.92 -8.45
N ILE A 173 -5.02 -21.15 -7.88
CA ILE A 173 -5.70 -20.05 -8.57
C ILE A 173 -4.68 -19.00 -9.01
N VAL A 174 -3.86 -18.46 -8.10
CA VAL A 174 -2.96 -17.34 -8.42
C VAL A 174 -1.87 -17.76 -9.42
N MET A 175 -1.36 -18.99 -9.33
CA MET A 175 -0.33 -19.48 -10.26
C MET A 175 -0.85 -19.65 -11.69
N ASN A 176 -2.11 -20.09 -11.84
CA ASN A 176 -2.70 -20.45 -13.13
C ASN A 176 -3.54 -19.31 -13.76
N ASP A 177 -3.83 -18.23 -13.02
CA ASP A 177 -4.59 -17.09 -13.52
C ASP A 177 -3.74 -16.22 -14.46
N THR A 178 -3.97 -16.39 -15.76
CA THR A 178 -3.31 -15.60 -16.82
C THR A 178 -3.70 -14.13 -16.80
N SER A 179 -4.90 -13.80 -16.32
CA SER A 179 -5.37 -12.41 -16.21
C SER A 179 -4.59 -11.67 -15.12
N MET A 180 -4.34 -12.31 -13.97
CA MET A 180 -3.50 -11.73 -12.92
C MET A 180 -2.08 -11.48 -13.39
N ARG A 181 -1.49 -12.43 -14.15
CA ARG A 181 -0.14 -12.28 -14.71
C ARG A 181 -0.08 -11.15 -15.74
N ALA A 182 -1.11 -11.00 -16.57
CA ALA A 182 -1.20 -9.87 -17.50
C ALA A 182 -1.34 -8.53 -16.76
N GLU A 183 -2.11 -8.51 -15.67
CA GLU A 183 -2.36 -7.32 -14.87
C GLU A 183 -1.10 -6.85 -14.12
N VAL A 184 -0.36 -7.77 -13.49
CA VAL A 184 0.92 -7.40 -12.86
C VAL A 184 1.95 -6.93 -13.88
N ALA A 185 1.98 -7.51 -15.08
CA ALA A 185 2.87 -7.07 -16.16
C ALA A 185 2.51 -5.66 -16.63
N ARG A 186 1.21 -5.33 -16.72
CA ARG A 186 0.71 -3.99 -16.99
C ARG A 186 1.19 -3.00 -15.93
N TRP A 187 1.02 -3.33 -14.65
CA TRP A 187 1.50 -2.50 -13.54
C TRP A 187 3.02 -2.34 -13.52
N SER A 188 3.78 -3.40 -13.79
CA SER A 188 5.24 -3.36 -13.92
C SER A 188 5.67 -2.36 -14.99
N LYS A 189 5.00 -2.37 -16.15
CA LYS A 189 5.26 -1.41 -17.24
C LYS A 189 4.97 0.02 -16.79
N ILE A 190 3.82 0.28 -16.16
CA ILE A 190 3.45 1.62 -15.65
C ILE A 190 4.46 2.10 -14.60
N MET A 191 4.93 1.22 -13.72
CA MET A 191 5.87 1.56 -12.66
C MET A 191 7.26 1.94 -13.19
N LYS A 192 7.70 1.25 -14.24
CA LYS A 192 8.98 1.51 -14.92
C LYS A 192 8.90 2.68 -15.89
N ASP A 193 7.70 3.04 -16.36
CA ASP A 193 7.48 4.16 -17.27
C ASP A 193 7.50 5.49 -16.51
N ARG A 194 8.72 6.01 -16.33
CA ARG A 194 9.00 7.26 -15.62
C ARG A 194 10.13 8.02 -16.31
N PRO A 195 10.12 9.36 -16.29
CA PRO A 195 11.13 10.17 -16.97
C PRO A 195 12.52 10.07 -16.29
N GLN A 196 12.57 9.78 -14.99
CA GLN A 196 13.79 9.70 -14.20
C GLN A 196 13.66 8.61 -13.13
N GLU A 197 14.79 8.02 -12.74
CA GLU A 197 14.81 7.04 -11.68
C GLU A 197 14.52 7.68 -10.30
N PRO A 198 13.82 7.01 -9.37
CA PRO A 198 13.41 7.61 -8.10
C PRO A 198 14.58 8.08 -7.25
N ALA A 199 15.72 7.36 -7.34
CA ALA A 199 16.95 7.75 -6.66
C ALA A 199 17.53 9.06 -7.23
N GLU A 200 17.46 9.26 -8.55
CA GLU A 200 17.93 10.48 -9.20
C GLU A 200 17.01 11.66 -8.88
N VAL A 201 15.69 11.44 -8.88
CA VAL A 201 14.70 12.44 -8.46
C VAL A 201 14.98 12.87 -7.02
N ALA A 202 15.15 11.91 -6.10
CA ALA A 202 15.45 12.21 -4.70
C ALA A 202 16.75 13.00 -4.56
N LEU A 203 17.82 12.57 -5.24
CA LEU A 203 19.12 13.23 -5.22
C LEU A 203 19.04 14.67 -5.74
N TYR A 204 18.31 14.89 -6.83
CA TYR A 204 18.09 16.22 -7.38
C TYR A 204 17.43 17.15 -6.36
N TRP A 205 16.34 16.72 -5.73
CA TRP A 205 15.59 17.54 -4.79
C TRP A 205 16.33 17.77 -3.47
N ILE A 206 17.09 16.78 -2.98
CA ILE A 206 18.00 16.98 -1.84
C ILE A 206 19.02 18.08 -2.17
N LYS A 207 19.68 18.00 -3.35
CA LYS A 207 20.62 19.04 -3.80
C LYS A 207 19.92 20.39 -3.98
N TYR A 208 18.69 20.41 -4.48
CA TYR A 208 17.90 21.63 -4.65
C TYR A 208 17.68 22.33 -3.30
N VAL A 209 17.24 21.60 -2.27
CA VAL A 209 17.02 22.15 -0.93
C VAL A 209 18.31 22.73 -0.35
N ILE A 210 19.44 22.04 -0.53
CA ILE A 210 20.76 22.52 -0.10
C ILE A 210 21.13 23.82 -0.85
N ARG A 211 21.03 23.84 -2.18
CA ARG A 211 21.36 25.02 -3.01
C ARG A 211 20.54 26.25 -2.65
N HIS A 212 19.29 26.06 -2.23
CA HIS A 212 18.36 27.12 -1.88
C HIS A 212 18.15 27.26 -0.37
N GLN A 213 19.12 26.82 0.44
CA GLN A 213 19.19 27.03 1.89
C GLN A 213 17.87 26.69 2.63
N GLY A 214 17.21 25.59 2.22
CA GLY A 214 15.96 25.14 2.83
C GLY A 214 14.70 25.31 1.97
N ALA A 215 14.82 25.91 0.78
CA ALA A 215 13.76 26.02 -0.25
C ALA A 215 12.40 26.50 0.31
N TYR A 216 12.42 27.58 1.10
CA TYR A 216 11.24 28.10 1.80
C TYR A 216 10.07 28.46 0.86
N HIS A 217 10.37 28.85 -0.38
CA HIS A 217 9.37 29.18 -1.40
C HIS A 217 8.51 27.99 -1.87
N LEU A 218 8.91 26.75 -1.58
CA LEU A 218 8.11 25.55 -1.89
C LEU A 218 7.22 25.12 -0.72
N ARG A 219 7.46 25.64 0.48
CA ARG A 219 6.72 25.24 1.69
C ARG A 219 5.30 25.79 1.64
N CYS A 220 4.34 24.97 2.05
CA CYS A 220 2.97 25.40 2.19
C CYS A 220 2.86 26.39 3.37
N PRO A 221 2.35 27.63 3.18
CA PRO A 221 2.16 28.58 4.27
C PRO A 221 1.27 28.03 5.41
N ALA A 222 0.33 27.16 5.07
CA ALA A 222 -0.54 26.49 6.05
C ALA A 222 0.23 25.67 7.09
N ALA A 223 1.47 25.24 6.79
CA ALA A 223 2.28 24.48 7.75
C ALA A 223 2.78 25.32 8.93
N THR A 224 2.78 26.65 8.81
CA THR A 224 3.21 27.58 9.88
C THR A 224 2.06 28.39 10.46
N MET A 225 0.85 28.24 9.94
CA MET A 225 -0.35 28.94 10.44
C MET A 225 -0.80 28.35 11.77
N THR A 226 -1.32 29.21 12.63
CA THR A 226 -2.04 28.78 13.83
C THR A 226 -3.36 28.11 13.45
N TRP A 227 -3.92 27.29 14.35
CA TRP A 227 -5.16 26.57 14.05
C TRP A 227 -6.33 27.51 13.69
N TYR A 228 -6.43 28.69 14.30
CA TYR A 228 -7.52 29.62 14.05
C TYR A 228 -7.38 30.37 12.72
N GLU A 229 -6.15 30.65 12.27
CA GLU A 229 -5.88 31.15 10.91
C GLU A 229 -6.18 30.08 9.87
N LEU A 230 -5.75 28.84 10.12
CA LEU A 230 -6.00 27.71 9.22
C LEU A 230 -7.50 27.47 8.99
N TYR A 231 -8.31 27.61 10.05
CA TYR A 231 -9.76 27.43 10.00
C TYR A 231 -10.54 28.73 9.77
N ASN A 232 -9.87 29.86 9.52
CA ASN A 232 -10.49 31.19 9.28
C ASN A 232 -11.54 31.58 10.33
N VAL A 233 -11.21 31.41 11.62
CA VAL A 233 -12.14 31.62 12.73
C VAL A 233 -12.69 33.04 12.76
N ASP A 234 -11.88 34.03 12.41
CA ASP A 234 -12.24 35.45 12.30
C ASP A 234 -13.29 35.70 11.19
N VAL A 235 -13.13 35.05 10.04
CA VAL A 235 -14.10 35.10 8.93
C VAL A 235 -15.43 34.51 9.37
N TRP A 236 -15.42 33.32 9.98
CA TRP A 236 -16.64 32.69 10.50
C TRP A 236 -17.30 33.52 11.59
N ALA A 237 -16.53 34.09 12.52
CA ALA A 237 -17.05 35.00 13.54
C ALA A 237 -17.72 36.23 12.91
N THR A 238 -17.11 36.83 11.88
CA THR A 238 -17.68 37.96 11.14
C THR A 238 -18.98 37.60 10.45
N VAL A 239 -19.04 36.43 9.79
CA VAL A 239 -20.27 35.93 9.15
C VAL A 239 -21.38 35.73 10.18
N VAL A 240 -21.08 35.12 11.33
CA VAL A 240 -22.06 34.92 12.42
C VAL A 240 -22.58 36.25 12.95
N VAL A 241 -21.70 37.23 13.19
CA VAL A 241 -22.10 38.57 13.65
C VAL A 241 -23.02 39.26 12.63
N LEU A 242 -22.70 39.18 11.34
CA LEU A 242 -23.56 39.75 10.29
C LEU A 242 -24.94 39.08 10.24
N LEU A 243 -25.01 37.75 10.35
CA LEU A 243 -26.28 37.02 10.41
C LEU A 243 -27.12 37.42 11.62
N VAL A 244 -26.48 37.61 12.79
CA VAL A 244 -27.16 38.11 14.00
C VAL A 244 -27.70 39.52 13.80
N ILE A 245 -26.93 40.43 13.18
CA ILE A 245 -27.40 41.79 12.88
C ILE A 245 -28.57 41.76 11.89
N ILE A 246 -28.47 40.99 10.81
CA ILE A 246 -29.53 40.87 9.79
C ILE A 246 -30.81 40.31 10.40
N SER A 247 -30.72 39.25 11.19
CA SER A 247 -31.88 38.66 11.88
C SER A 247 -32.50 39.64 12.88
N TYR A 248 -31.67 40.35 13.66
CA TYR A 248 -32.14 41.39 14.57
C TYR A 248 -32.90 42.52 13.84
N VAL A 249 -32.33 43.05 12.76
CA VAL A 249 -32.95 44.10 11.94
C VAL A 249 -34.24 43.59 11.31
N SER A 250 -34.26 42.37 10.77
CA SER A 250 -35.45 41.76 10.18
C SER A 250 -36.59 41.61 11.21
N VAL A 251 -36.29 41.13 12.41
CA VAL A 251 -37.27 41.03 13.51
C VAL A 251 -37.80 42.41 13.89
N ARG A 252 -36.93 43.42 14.02
CA ARG A 252 -37.33 44.81 14.31
C ARG A 252 -38.23 45.39 13.22
N LEU A 253 -37.89 45.17 11.95
CA LEU A 253 -38.69 45.61 10.81
C LEU A 253 -40.06 44.94 10.81
N ILE A 254 -40.13 43.62 11.02
CA ILE A 254 -41.40 42.88 11.13
C ILE A 254 -42.26 43.44 12.27
N ILE A 255 -41.68 43.64 13.47
CA ILE A 255 -42.41 44.20 14.61
C ILE A 255 -42.93 45.61 14.28
N SER A 256 -42.11 46.46 13.64
CA SER A 256 -42.51 47.80 13.24
C SER A 256 -43.60 47.82 12.17
N LEU A 257 -43.56 46.88 11.23
CA LEU A 257 -44.58 46.73 10.18
C LEU A 257 -45.89 46.25 10.79
N CYS A 258 -45.84 45.27 11.67
CA CYS A 258 -46.99 44.78 12.43
C CYS A 258 -47.61 45.90 13.27
N SER A 259 -46.82 46.65 14.05
CA SER A 259 -47.35 47.75 14.87
C SER A 259 -47.95 48.87 14.03
N TRP A 260 -47.35 49.20 12.89
CA TRP A 260 -47.90 50.15 11.92
C TRP A 260 -49.24 49.66 11.34
N LEU A 261 -49.35 48.39 10.92
CA LEU A 261 -50.60 47.81 10.43
C LEU A 261 -51.71 47.82 11.50
N PHE A 262 -51.39 47.48 12.76
CA PHE A 262 -52.35 47.53 13.87
C PHE A 262 -52.80 48.96 14.21
N SER A 263 -51.90 49.96 14.13
CA SER A 263 -52.26 51.37 14.34
C SER A 263 -53.20 51.91 13.26
N ARG A 264 -52.99 51.51 11.99
CA ARG A 264 -53.88 51.84 10.86
C ARG A 264 -55.23 51.15 10.92
N SER A 265 -55.30 49.93 11.47
CA SER A 265 -56.57 49.24 11.68
C SER A 265 -57.45 49.98 12.68
N LYS A 266 -56.88 50.50 13.79
CA LYS A 266 -57.64 51.29 14.78
C LYS A 266 -58.18 52.60 14.20
N ALA A 267 -57.37 53.31 13.40
CA ALA A 267 -57.76 54.57 12.76
C ALA A 267 -58.82 54.47 11.66
N LYS A 268 -59.23 53.26 11.25
CA LYS A 268 -60.33 53.05 10.27
C LYS A 268 -61.66 52.64 10.93
N THR A 269 -61.66 52.49 12.25
CA THR A 269 -62.83 52.07 13.04
C THR A 269 -63.46 53.19 13.87
N ASP A 270 -62.92 54.41 13.77
CA ASP A 270 -63.54 55.67 14.20
C ASP A 270 -64.05 56.43 12.96
#